data_AF-A0A944BYU5-F1
#
_entry.id   AF-A0A944BYU5-F1
#
_cell.length_a   1.000
_cell.length_b   1.000
_cell.length_c   1.000
_cell.angle_alpha   90.00
_cell.angle_beta   90.00
_cell.angle_gamma   90.00
#
_symmetry.space_group_name_H-M   'P 1'
#
loop_
_entity.id
_entity.type
_entity.pdbx_description
1 polymer ?
#
loop_
_entity_poly.entity_id
_entity_poly.type
_entity_poly.pdbx_seq_one_letter_code
_entity_poly.pdbx_strand_id
1 'polypeptide(L)'
;MLQSCTDDDTYADKREREHEQIQGFLVTGAQVMDEESGEWTLNVPGNIRVISEEEFYRNDSTTDVEKNEYVYFGQSGVYMQILDKGTGEKLAEGETCNIITKYIEFNIASDSIQTTNLSIAQAMVPDVMVCSN
;
A
#
# COMPACT_ATOMS: atom_id res chain seq x y z
N MET A 1 -31.64 -26.79 11.33
CA MET A 1 -30.22 -27.07 11.07
C MET A 1 -29.44 -25.84 11.48
N LEU A 2 -28.68 -25.90 12.57
CA LEU A 2 -27.78 -24.83 12.98
C LEU A 2 -26.50 -25.03 12.18
N GLN A 3 -26.26 -24.17 11.20
CA GLN A 3 -25.04 -24.18 10.40
C GLN A 3 -23.93 -23.63 11.31
N SER A 4 -23.13 -24.54 11.85
CA SER A 4 -21.93 -24.22 12.59
C SER A 4 -20.86 -23.85 11.57
N CYS A 5 -20.62 -22.56 11.37
CA CYS A 5 -19.34 -22.10 10.85
C CYS A 5 -18.32 -22.31 11.98
N THR A 6 -17.67 -23.47 11.98
CA THR A 6 -16.42 -23.66 12.72
C THR A 6 -15.32 -23.00 11.89
N ASP A 7 -15.29 -21.68 11.93
CA ASP A 7 -14.16 -20.91 11.39
C ASP A 7 -13.02 -20.99 12.42
N ASP A 8 -12.54 -22.22 12.64
CA ASP A 8 -11.44 -22.55 13.57
C ASP A 8 -10.10 -22.43 12.83
N ASP A 9 -9.97 -21.33 12.07
CA ASP A 9 -8.72 -20.99 11.40
C ASP A 9 -7.68 -20.73 12.46
N THR A 10 -6.66 -21.58 12.49
CA THR A 10 -5.54 -21.40 13.39
C THR A 10 -4.80 -20.12 13.00
N TYR A 11 -4.01 -19.59 13.93
CA TYR A 11 -3.12 -18.46 13.62
C TYR A 11 -2.18 -18.77 12.45
N ALA A 12 -1.75 -20.04 12.32
CA ALA A 12 -0.91 -20.48 11.22
C ALA A 12 -1.63 -20.37 9.87
N ASP A 13 -2.89 -20.82 9.79
CA ASP A 13 -3.68 -20.79 8.55
C ASP A 13 -3.91 -19.35 8.06
N LYS A 14 -4.13 -18.41 8.99
CA LYS A 14 -4.29 -16.99 8.66
C LYS A 14 -3.01 -16.40 8.07
N ARG A 15 -1.84 -16.76 8.63
CA ARG A 15 -0.54 -16.33 8.13
C ARG A 15 -0.22 -16.92 6.75
N GLU A 16 -0.57 -18.18 6.53
CA GLU A 16 -0.36 -18.85 5.26
C GLU A 16 -1.21 -18.19 4.16
N ARG A 17 -2.51 -17.96 4.42
CA ARG A 17 -3.38 -17.28 3.46
C ARG A 17 -2.96 -15.84 3.18
N GLU A 18 -2.57 -15.08 4.21
CA GLU A 18 -2.03 -13.73 4.04
C GLU A 18 -0.78 -13.78 3.14
N HIS A 19 0.12 -14.73 3.38
CA HIS A 19 1.32 -14.91 2.56
C HIS A 19 0.97 -15.23 1.11
N GLU A 20 0.07 -16.18 0.86
CA GLU A 20 -0.40 -16.53 -0.49
C GLU A 20 -1.02 -15.34 -1.22
N GLN A 21 -1.85 -14.56 -0.53
CA GLN A 21 -2.47 -13.36 -1.09
C GLN A 21 -1.44 -12.30 -1.49
N ILE A 22 -0.45 -12.06 -0.62
CA ILE A 22 0.65 -11.14 -0.93
C ILE A 22 1.46 -11.66 -2.12
N GLN A 23 1.82 -12.95 -2.15
CA GLN A 23 2.57 -13.51 -3.28
C GLN A 23 1.77 -13.41 -4.59
N GLY A 24 0.46 -13.66 -4.54
CA GLY A 24 -0.44 -13.43 -5.67
C GLY A 24 -0.40 -11.99 -6.15
N PHE A 25 -0.55 -11.03 -5.23
CA PHE A 25 -0.53 -9.61 -5.53
C PHE A 25 0.80 -9.13 -6.14
N LEU A 26 1.95 -9.65 -5.68
CA LEU A 26 3.25 -9.34 -6.28
C LEU A 26 3.30 -9.73 -7.76
N VAL A 27 2.60 -10.80 -8.14
CA VAL A 27 2.55 -11.28 -9.54
C VAL A 27 1.49 -10.53 -10.34
N THR A 28 0.28 -10.35 -9.82
CA THR A 28 -0.86 -9.83 -10.57
C THR A 28 -1.00 -8.31 -10.51
N GLY A 29 -0.60 -7.70 -9.39
CA GLY A 29 -0.92 -6.31 -9.09
C GLY A 29 -2.42 -6.09 -8.89
N ALA A 30 -2.86 -4.84 -8.96
CA ALA A 30 -4.25 -4.43 -8.97
C ALA A 30 -4.43 -3.16 -9.81
N GLN A 31 -5.41 -3.19 -10.72
CA GLN A 31 -5.71 -2.07 -11.60
C GLN A 31 -7.22 -1.83 -11.61
N VAL A 32 -7.64 -0.67 -11.14
CA VAL A 32 -9.04 -0.23 -11.10
C VAL A 32 -9.14 1.02 -11.95
N MET A 33 -9.93 0.95 -13.02
CA MET A 33 -10.17 2.07 -13.93
C MET A 33 -11.52 2.69 -13.63
N ASP A 34 -11.60 4.02 -13.67
CA ASP A 34 -12.87 4.72 -13.74
C ASP A 34 -13.35 4.69 -15.19
N GLU A 35 -14.46 4.00 -15.44
CA GLU A 35 -15.01 3.81 -16.78
C GLU A 35 -15.51 5.12 -17.41
N GLU A 36 -15.89 6.11 -16.60
CA GLU A 36 -16.41 7.39 -17.11
C GLU A 36 -15.30 8.31 -17.60
N SER A 37 -14.22 8.44 -16.82
CA SER A 37 -13.08 9.29 -17.17
C SER A 37 -12.04 8.57 -18.04
N GLY A 38 -11.98 7.24 -17.97
CA GLY A 38 -10.91 6.44 -18.58
C GLY A 38 -9.58 6.53 -17.83
N GLU A 39 -9.56 7.12 -16.63
CA GLU A 39 -8.38 7.24 -15.79
C GLU A 39 -8.28 6.08 -14.79
N TRP A 40 -7.07 5.76 -14.36
CA TRP A 40 -6.87 4.76 -13.32
C TRP A 40 -7.24 5.36 -11.96
N THR A 41 -8.18 4.73 -11.26
CA THR A 41 -8.39 4.98 -9.83
C THR A 41 -7.22 4.38 -9.04
N LEU A 42 -6.86 3.13 -9.32
CA LEU A 42 -5.72 2.44 -8.74
C LEU A 42 -4.92 1.80 -9.87
N ASN A 43 -3.61 2.01 -9.92
CA ASN A 43 -2.74 1.39 -10.90
C ASN A 43 -1.47 0.86 -10.23
N VAL A 44 -1.52 -0.39 -9.81
CA VAL A 44 -0.37 -1.15 -9.33
C VAL A 44 -0.15 -2.29 -10.32
N PRO A 45 0.79 -2.17 -11.28
CA PRO A 45 1.07 -3.25 -12.22
C PRO A 45 1.67 -4.44 -11.48
N GLY A 46 1.34 -5.65 -11.95
CA GLY A 46 1.94 -6.89 -11.48
C GLY A 46 3.42 -7.04 -11.85
N ASN A 47 3.97 -8.21 -11.54
CA ASN A 47 5.40 -8.51 -11.65
C ASN A 47 6.28 -7.51 -10.87
N ILE A 48 5.90 -7.28 -9.61
CA ILE A 48 6.61 -6.42 -8.68
C ILE A 48 8.01 -6.99 -8.41
N ARG A 49 9.03 -6.15 -8.57
CA ARG A 49 10.41 -6.47 -8.22
C ARG A 49 10.68 -6.10 -6.77
N VAL A 50 10.79 -7.09 -5.90
CA VAL A 50 11.11 -6.86 -4.49
C VAL A 50 12.62 -6.70 -4.30
N ILE A 51 13.04 -5.57 -3.70
CA ILE A 51 14.42 -5.30 -3.29
C ILE A 51 14.56 -5.36 -1.77
N SER A 52 15.79 -5.62 -1.30
CA SER A 52 16.07 -5.67 0.14
C SER A 52 16.21 -4.27 0.74
N GLU A 53 16.05 -4.14 2.06
CA GLU A 53 16.33 -2.89 2.78
C GLU A 53 17.77 -2.41 2.56
N GLU A 54 18.73 -3.34 2.51
CA GLU A 54 20.14 -3.01 2.24
C GLU A 54 20.32 -2.39 0.85
N GLU A 55 19.69 -2.95 -0.18
CA GLU A 55 19.72 -2.41 -1.53
C GLU A 55 19.06 -1.04 -1.60
N PHE A 56 17.91 -0.89 -0.93
CA PHE A 56 17.19 0.37 -0.81
C PHE A 56 18.05 1.47 -0.15
N TYR A 57 18.71 1.20 0.98
CA TYR A 57 19.59 2.16 1.64
C TYR A 57 20.85 2.48 0.83
N ARG A 58 21.39 1.49 0.09
CA ARG A 58 22.52 1.71 -0.82
C ARG A 58 22.14 2.61 -2.00
N ASN A 59 20.87 2.62 -2.39
CA ASN A 59 20.33 3.46 -3.47
C ASN A 59 19.62 4.72 -2.94
N ASP A 60 20.19 5.37 -1.92
CA ASP A 60 19.68 6.62 -1.32
C ASP A 60 18.19 6.57 -0.89
N SER A 61 17.73 5.40 -0.43
CA SER A 61 16.34 5.18 -0.03
C SER A 61 15.36 5.53 -1.16
N THR A 62 15.63 5.04 -2.36
CA THR A 62 14.77 5.18 -3.54
C THR A 62 14.45 3.84 -4.19
N THR A 63 13.35 3.82 -4.94
CA THR A 63 12.90 2.69 -5.76
C THR A 63 12.82 3.12 -7.22
N ASP A 64 13.18 2.22 -8.13
CA ASP A 64 13.03 2.42 -9.57
C ASP A 64 11.61 2.04 -10.04
N VAL A 65 10.80 3.06 -10.36
CA VAL A 65 9.41 2.90 -10.82
C VAL A 65 9.34 2.22 -12.19
N GLU A 66 10.30 2.48 -13.10
CA GLU A 66 10.32 1.85 -14.42
C GLU A 66 10.54 0.35 -14.33
N LYS A 67 11.24 -0.10 -13.28
CA LYS A 67 11.49 -1.51 -12.98
C LYS A 67 10.48 -2.12 -12.01
N ASN A 68 9.43 -1.37 -11.65
CA ASN A 68 8.40 -1.76 -10.70
C ASN A 68 8.97 -2.24 -9.34
N GLU A 69 9.93 -1.48 -8.80
CA GLU A 69 10.61 -1.86 -7.57
C GLU A 69 9.84 -1.53 -6.31
N TYR A 70 9.82 -2.46 -5.37
CA TYR A 70 9.30 -2.29 -4.03
C TYR A 70 10.35 -2.76 -3.02
N VAL A 71 10.66 -1.94 -2.02
CA VAL A 71 11.44 -2.39 -0.86
C VAL A 71 10.54 -3.17 0.08
N TYR A 72 11.05 -4.29 0.61
CA TYR A 72 10.39 -5.03 1.68
C TYR A 72 11.06 -4.78 3.03
N PHE A 73 10.32 -4.22 3.99
CA PHE A 73 10.76 -4.03 5.37
C PHE A 73 10.40 -5.26 6.21
N GLY A 74 11.39 -6.11 6.48
CA GLY A 74 11.16 -7.41 7.11
C GLY A 74 10.63 -7.30 8.55
N GLN A 75 10.96 -6.22 9.26
CA GLN A 75 10.52 -6.01 10.65
C GLN A 75 9.03 -5.65 10.75
N SER A 76 8.50 -4.87 9.80
CA SER A 76 7.10 -4.44 9.80
C SER A 76 6.21 -5.28 8.87
N GLY A 77 6.80 -6.04 7.94
CA GLY A 77 6.08 -6.76 6.90
C GLY A 77 5.59 -5.87 5.76
N VAL A 78 6.05 -4.62 5.69
CA VAL A 78 5.57 -3.62 4.72
C VAL A 78 6.36 -3.68 3.42
N TYR A 79 5.64 -3.69 2.30
CA TYR A 79 6.19 -3.45 0.97
C TYR A 79 5.94 -1.99 0.59
N MET A 80 6.93 -1.30 0.06
CA MET A 80 6.82 0.12 -0.27
C MET A 80 7.51 0.44 -1.59
N GLN A 81 6.84 1.23 -2.42
CA GLN A 81 7.43 1.90 -3.57
C GLN A 81 7.31 3.40 -3.37
N ILE A 82 8.38 4.13 -3.67
CA ILE A 82 8.40 5.59 -3.68
C ILE A 82 8.31 6.03 -5.14
N LEU A 83 7.16 6.62 -5.51
CA LEU A 83 6.98 7.21 -6.84
C LEU A 83 7.71 8.55 -6.97
N ASP A 84 7.68 9.35 -5.91
CA ASP A 84 8.37 10.63 -5.80
C ASP A 84 8.78 10.82 -4.32
N LYS A 85 10.03 11.23 -4.06
CA LYS A 85 10.50 11.58 -2.70
C LYS A 85 9.84 12.86 -2.19
N GLY A 86 9.18 13.59 -3.10
CA GLY A 86 8.65 14.91 -2.84
C GLY A 86 9.75 15.95 -2.71
N THR A 87 9.33 17.15 -2.39
CA THR A 87 10.22 18.30 -2.17
C THR A 87 10.15 18.72 -0.71
N GLY A 88 11.29 19.11 -0.14
CA GLY A 88 11.37 19.60 1.24
C GLY A 88 12.39 18.83 2.06
N GLU A 89 12.33 19.05 3.37
CA GLU A 89 13.26 18.47 4.33
C GLU A 89 12.60 17.33 5.12
N LYS A 90 13.41 16.38 5.57
CA LYS A 90 12.95 15.33 6.49
C LYS A 90 12.54 15.96 7.82
N LEU A 91 11.50 15.41 8.44
CA LEU A 91 11.06 15.80 9.78
C LEU A 91 12.21 15.61 10.78
N ALA A 92 12.52 16.64 11.57
CA ALA A 92 13.61 16.55 12.56
C ALA A 92 13.22 15.63 13.72
N GLU A 93 14.21 15.12 14.46
CA GLU A 93 13.95 14.27 15.64
C GLU A 93 13.11 15.02 16.68
N GLY A 94 12.01 14.40 17.12
CA GLY A 94 11.04 14.98 18.06
C GLY A 94 10.08 16.00 17.45
N GLU A 95 10.19 16.28 16.16
CA GLU A 95 9.27 17.18 15.47
C GLU A 95 7.95 16.45 15.14
N THR A 96 6.86 17.20 15.17
CA THR A 96 5.52 16.71 14.80
C THR A 96 4.93 17.66 13.77
N CYS A 97 4.33 17.10 12.72
CA CYS A 97 3.66 17.88 11.68
C CYS A 97 2.29 17.31 11.34
N ASN A 98 1.43 18.18 10.81
CA ASN A 98 0.16 17.80 10.23
C ASN A 98 0.36 17.58 8.73
N ILE A 99 0.00 16.40 8.25
CA ILE A 99 0.08 16.00 6.85
C ILE A 99 -1.33 15.97 6.28
N ILE A 100 -1.54 16.72 5.20
CA ILE A 100 -2.75 16.60 4.39
C ILE A 100 -2.55 15.43 3.44
N THR A 101 -3.47 14.46 3.47
CA THR A 101 -3.30 13.20 2.76
C THR A 101 -4.46 12.89 1.83
N LYS A 102 -4.13 12.23 0.72
CA LYS A 102 -5.07 11.62 -0.21
C LYS A 102 -4.73 10.14 -0.32
N TYR A 103 -5.72 9.26 -0.23
CA TYR A 103 -5.47 7.82 -0.22
C TYR A 103 -6.61 7.02 -0.86
N ILE A 104 -6.23 5.81 -1.28
CA ILE A 104 -7.11 4.70 -1.60
C ILE A 104 -6.64 3.52 -0.77
N GLU A 105 -7.57 2.90 -0.06
CA GLU A 105 -7.35 1.65 0.66
C GLU A 105 -7.96 0.51 -0.15
N PHE A 106 -7.11 -0.43 -0.55
CA PHE A 106 -7.50 -1.59 -1.35
C PHE A 106 -7.25 -2.88 -0.57
N ASN A 107 -8.28 -3.72 -0.48
CA ASN A 107 -8.18 -5.03 0.15
C ASN A 107 -7.77 -6.07 -0.88
N ILE A 108 -6.55 -6.58 -0.73
CA ILE A 108 -5.95 -7.59 -1.61
C ILE A 108 -6.70 -8.93 -1.54
N ALA A 109 -7.23 -9.30 -0.37
CA ALA A 109 -7.93 -10.57 -0.17
C ALA A 109 -9.29 -10.62 -0.88
N SER A 110 -9.99 -9.49 -0.92
CA SER A 110 -11.31 -9.36 -1.55
C SER A 110 -11.30 -8.64 -2.89
N ASP A 111 -10.12 -8.24 -3.38
CA ASP A 111 -9.92 -7.54 -4.65
C ASP A 111 -10.83 -6.30 -4.80
N SER A 112 -10.90 -5.47 -3.76
CA SER A 112 -11.84 -4.34 -3.71
C SER A 112 -11.33 -3.12 -2.95
N ILE A 113 -11.71 -1.93 -3.42
CA ILE A 113 -11.50 -0.68 -2.68
C ILE A 113 -12.41 -0.68 -1.45
N GLN A 114 -11.82 -0.54 -0.26
CA GLN A 114 -12.55 -0.48 1.02
C GLN A 114 -12.91 0.95 1.37
N THR A 115 -11.93 1.85 1.27
CA THR A 115 -12.07 3.25 1.68
C THR A 115 -11.26 4.14 0.74
N THR A 116 -11.73 5.35 0.50
CA THR A 116 -10.94 6.39 -0.17
C THR A 116 -11.46 7.78 0.23
N ASN A 117 -10.60 8.78 0.14
CA ASN A 117 -10.97 10.20 0.28
C ASN A 117 -10.81 11.00 -1.02
N LEU A 118 -10.67 10.32 -2.17
CA LEU A 118 -10.54 10.95 -3.48
C LEU A 118 -11.88 11.36 -4.11
N SER A 119 -13.01 11.06 -3.47
CA SER A 119 -14.33 11.41 -4.00
C SER A 119 -14.51 12.93 -4.12
N ILE A 120 -15.30 13.40 -5.10
CA ILE A 120 -15.55 14.83 -5.32
C ILE A 120 -16.06 15.54 -4.06
N ALA A 121 -16.87 14.85 -3.25
CA ALA A 121 -17.40 15.39 -1.99
C ALA A 121 -16.31 15.58 -0.92
N GLN A 122 -15.32 14.69 -0.87
CA GLN A 122 -14.23 14.71 0.11
C GLN A 122 -13.01 15.51 -0.39
N ALA A 123 -12.88 15.75 -1.69
CA ALA A 123 -11.80 16.55 -2.26
C ALA A 123 -11.76 17.99 -1.69
N MET A 124 -12.89 18.50 -1.18
CA MET A 124 -12.99 19.81 -0.54
C MET A 124 -12.70 19.80 0.97
N VAL A 125 -12.64 18.63 1.61
CA VAL A 125 -12.35 18.44 3.05
C VAL A 125 -11.21 17.42 3.19
N PRO A 126 -9.94 17.88 3.15
CA PRO A 126 -8.81 16.97 3.21
C PRO A 126 -8.73 16.24 4.55
N ASP A 127 -8.32 14.98 4.51
CA ASP A 127 -7.94 14.26 5.73
C ASP A 127 -6.57 14.73 6.20
N VAL A 128 -6.51 15.05 7.49
CA VAL A 128 -5.30 15.51 8.17
C VAL A 128 -4.81 14.40 9.11
N MET A 129 -3.59 13.94 8.87
CA MET A 129 -2.90 12.97 9.71
C MET A 129 -1.80 13.68 10.50
N VAL A 130 -1.56 13.24 11.73
CA VAL A 130 -0.45 13.74 12.55
C VAL A 130 0.71 12.77 12.43
N CYS A 131 1.90 13.27 12.09
CA CYS A 131 3.11 12.48 11.97
C CYS A 131 4.19 13.04 12.90
N SER A 132 4.89 12.16 13.59
CA SER A 132 6.00 12.49 14.50
C SER A 132 7.22 11.63 14.18
N ASN A 133 8.42 12.22 14.22
CA ASN A 133 9.69 11.51 14.10
C ASN A 133 10.34 11.32 15.47
#